data_AF-A0A923VR96-F1
#
_entry.id   AF-A0A923VR96-F1
#
_cell.length_a   1.000
_cell.length_b   1.000
_cell.length_c   1.000
_cell.angle_alpha   90.00
_cell.angle_beta   90.00
_cell.angle_gamma   90.00
#
_symmetry.space_group_name_H-M   'P 1'
#
loop_
_entity.id
_entity.type
_entity.pdbx_description
1 polymer ?
#
loop_
_entity_poly.entity_id
_entity_poly.type
_entity_poly.pdbx_seq_one_letter_code
_entity_poly.pdbx_strand_id
1 'polypeptide(L)'
;TPIPYATYLAKVGVTYSTEKVAGNVFLKGQSPYITENQETKEIIIIPNIELNDFYTNLGLKGSDILVSINDKNYSLENIYDMISDSEKWKENDSISVKIKREGKEQIIKGKVKLPYEEKDSFIATDATKTALKEAWLKG
;
A
#
# COMPACT_ATOMS: atom_id res chain seq x y z
N THR A 1 2.41 -15.97 -30.51
CA THR A 1 1.62 -14.72 -30.53
C THR A 1 0.78 -14.67 -29.28
N PRO A 2 0.73 -13.54 -28.54
CA PRO A 2 -0.12 -13.40 -27.36
C PRO A 2 -1.60 -13.56 -27.74
N ILE A 3 -2.41 -14.16 -26.87
CA ILE A 3 -3.85 -14.31 -27.08
C ILE A 3 -4.52 -12.94 -26.84
N PRO A 4 -5.36 -12.43 -27.77
CA PRO A 4 -6.01 -11.13 -27.62
C PRO A 4 -7.23 -11.21 -26.67
N TYR A 5 -6.98 -11.41 -25.38
CA TYR A 5 -8.02 -11.63 -24.36
C TYR A 5 -9.09 -10.53 -24.32
N ALA A 6 -8.71 -9.26 -24.55
CA ALA A 6 -9.65 -8.14 -24.63
C ALA A 6 -10.79 -8.40 -25.64
N THR A 7 -10.43 -8.92 -26.82
CA THR A 7 -11.37 -9.17 -27.92
C THR A 7 -12.35 -10.29 -27.57
N TYR A 8 -11.89 -11.32 -26.86
CA TYR A 8 -12.75 -12.44 -26.47
C TYR A 8 -13.65 -12.08 -25.28
N LEU A 9 -13.13 -11.37 -24.28
CA LEU A 9 -13.89 -10.96 -23.10
C LEU A 9 -14.99 -9.93 -23.44
N ALA A 10 -14.74 -9.04 -24.40
CA ALA A 10 -15.76 -8.10 -24.88
C ALA A 10 -17.00 -8.82 -25.47
N LYS A 11 -16.82 -10.01 -26.05
CA LYS A 11 -17.94 -10.81 -26.59
C LYS A 11 -18.90 -11.27 -25.51
N VAL A 12 -18.41 -11.51 -24.30
CA VAL A 12 -19.22 -11.90 -23.13
C VAL A 12 -19.56 -10.70 -22.22
N GLY A 13 -19.36 -9.47 -22.70
CA GLY A 13 -19.75 -8.25 -21.99
C GLY A 13 -18.77 -7.81 -20.90
N VAL A 14 -17.53 -8.28 -20.97
CA VAL A 14 -16.45 -7.95 -20.04
C VAL A 14 -15.42 -7.06 -20.73
N THR A 15 -15.07 -5.94 -20.10
CA THR A 15 -14.03 -5.01 -20.61
C THR A 15 -12.91 -4.84 -19.60
N TYR A 16 -11.73 -4.51 -20.09
CA TYR A 16 -10.62 -4.04 -19.26
C TYR A 16 -11.01 -2.74 -18.55
N SER A 17 -10.64 -2.64 -17.29
CA SER A 17 -10.72 -1.42 -16.50
C SER A 17 -9.51 -1.35 -15.58
N THR A 18 -9.07 -0.14 -15.27
CA THR A 18 -8.07 0.11 -14.25
C THR A 18 -8.78 0.57 -12.99
N GLU A 19 -8.63 -0.16 -11.89
CA GLU A 19 -9.16 0.24 -10.58
C GLU A 19 -8.02 0.81 -9.73
N LYS A 20 -8.25 1.94 -9.07
CA LYS A 20 -7.32 2.48 -8.07
C LYS A 20 -7.57 1.79 -6.76
N VAL A 21 -6.62 0.97 -6.34
CA VAL A 21 -6.67 0.25 -5.06
C VAL A 21 -5.68 0.89 -4.11
N ALA A 22 -6.10 1.13 -2.87
CA ALA A 22 -5.19 1.59 -1.83
C ALA A 22 -4.13 0.51 -1.56
N GLY A 23 -2.86 0.89 -1.64
CA GLY A 23 -1.72 0.06 -1.34
C GLY A 23 -1.29 0.18 0.13
N ASN A 24 -0.38 -0.70 0.53
CA ASN A 24 0.21 -0.66 1.86
C ASN A 24 1.27 0.47 1.94
N VAL A 25 1.29 1.21 3.05
CA VAL A 25 2.24 2.33 3.24
C VAL A 25 3.68 1.86 3.45
N PHE A 26 3.89 0.63 3.90
CA PHE A 26 5.21 0.03 4.17
C PHE A 26 5.68 -0.94 3.07
N LEU A 27 4.80 -1.38 2.17
CA LEU A 27 5.11 -2.32 1.09
C LEU A 27 4.55 -1.86 -0.26
N LYS A 28 5.38 -1.84 -1.31
CA LYS A 28 4.98 -1.73 -2.72
C LYS A 28 5.02 -3.11 -3.36
N GLY A 29 3.88 -3.79 -3.42
CA GLY A 29 3.86 -5.22 -3.76
C GLY A 29 4.72 -6.03 -2.78
N GLN A 30 5.83 -6.60 -3.26
CA GLN A 30 6.80 -7.33 -2.42
C GLN A 30 8.03 -6.48 -2.00
N SER A 31 8.13 -5.22 -2.46
CA SER A 31 9.25 -4.35 -2.17
C SER A 31 8.97 -3.48 -0.93
N PRO A 32 9.74 -3.59 0.16
CA PRO A 32 9.49 -2.80 1.36
C PRO A 32 10.05 -1.37 1.24
N TYR A 33 9.44 -0.44 1.97
CA TYR A 33 9.97 0.93 2.20
C TYR A 33 10.80 1.04 3.48
N ILE A 34 10.72 0.02 4.33
CA ILE A 34 11.39 -0.05 5.63
C ILE A 34 12.31 -1.26 5.69
N THR A 35 13.31 -1.18 6.53
CA THR A 35 14.24 -2.27 6.85
C THR A 35 14.49 -2.29 8.35
N GLU A 36 15.18 -3.31 8.83
CA GLU A 36 15.52 -3.49 10.22
C GLU A 36 17.02 -3.32 10.44
N ASN A 37 17.38 -2.80 11.61
CA ASN A 37 18.73 -2.92 12.12
C ASN A 37 18.81 -4.15 13.04
N GLN A 38 19.59 -5.15 12.67
CA GLN A 38 19.68 -6.40 13.43
C GLN A 38 20.36 -6.23 14.80
N GLU A 39 21.23 -5.22 14.96
CA GLU A 39 21.91 -4.96 16.24
C GLU A 39 21.02 -4.19 17.21
N THR A 40 20.36 -3.13 16.74
CA THR A 40 19.54 -2.26 17.58
C THR A 40 18.07 -2.66 17.64
N LYS A 41 17.63 -3.58 16.77
CA LYS A 41 16.23 -3.98 16.54
C LYS A 41 15.32 -2.81 16.12
N GLU A 42 15.91 -1.72 15.65
CA GLU A 42 15.20 -0.52 15.19
C GLU A 42 14.66 -0.72 13.77
N ILE A 43 13.54 -0.05 13.47
CA ILE A 43 12.94 -0.02 12.13
C ILE A 43 13.41 1.26 11.43
N ILE A 44 13.99 1.14 10.24
CA ILE A 44 14.60 2.23 9.49
C ILE A 44 13.87 2.40 8.16
N ILE A 45 13.54 3.63 7.78
CA ILE A 45 13.09 3.93 6.42
C ILE A 45 14.28 3.80 5.47
N ILE A 46 14.17 2.97 4.44
CA ILE A 46 15.27 2.71 3.51
C ILE A 46 15.71 4.03 2.87
N PRO A 47 17.02 4.37 2.89
CA PRO A 47 17.51 5.57 2.25
C PRO A 47 17.56 5.45 0.72
N ASN A 48 17.53 6.59 0.03
CA ASN A 48 17.72 6.70 -1.42
C ASN A 48 16.70 5.93 -2.28
N ILE A 49 15.50 5.70 -1.76
CA ILE A 49 14.36 5.19 -2.53
C ILE A 49 13.32 6.30 -2.73
N GLU A 50 12.52 6.17 -3.78
CA GLU A 50 11.32 6.98 -3.95
C GLU A 50 10.31 6.56 -2.87
N LEU A 51 9.94 7.50 -1.99
CA LEU A 51 8.98 7.25 -0.93
C LEU A 51 7.56 7.58 -1.40
N ASN A 52 6.60 6.79 -0.94
CA ASN A 52 5.20 6.97 -1.32
C ASN A 52 4.53 8.20 -0.64
N ASP A 53 3.25 8.41 -0.98
CA ASP A 53 2.41 9.49 -0.48
C ASP A 53 2.35 9.60 1.05
N PHE A 54 2.41 8.47 1.78
CA PHE A 54 2.35 8.48 3.24
C PHE A 54 3.55 9.21 3.84
N TYR A 55 4.76 8.85 3.40
CA TYR A 55 6.00 9.43 3.91
C TYR A 55 6.15 10.89 3.50
N THR A 56 5.91 11.18 2.22
CA THR A 56 6.08 12.53 1.68
C THR A 56 5.10 13.51 2.31
N ASN A 57 3.85 13.09 2.54
CA ASN A 57 2.84 13.91 3.23
C ASN A 57 3.19 14.21 4.69
N LEU A 58 3.83 13.27 5.38
CA LEU A 58 4.29 13.44 6.77
C LEU A 58 5.69 14.07 6.88
N GLY A 59 6.39 14.31 5.76
CA GLY A 59 7.76 14.83 5.77
C GLY A 59 8.78 13.83 6.36
N LEU A 60 8.45 12.54 6.32
CA LEU A 60 9.36 11.44 6.65
C LEU A 60 10.43 11.30 5.56
N LYS A 61 11.62 10.88 5.95
CA LYS A 61 12.80 10.80 5.10
C LYS A 61 13.47 9.44 5.22
N GLY A 62 14.21 9.06 4.19
CA GLY A 62 15.14 7.95 4.29
C GLY A 62 16.10 8.13 5.46
N SER A 63 16.49 7.02 6.07
CA SER A 63 17.28 6.95 7.32
C SER A 63 16.58 7.41 8.59
N ASP A 64 15.31 7.81 8.55
CA ASP A 64 14.54 7.97 9.79
C ASP A 64 14.33 6.61 10.46
N ILE A 65 14.50 6.58 11.79
CA ILE A 65 14.16 5.43 12.62
C ILE A 65 12.71 5.60 13.10
N LEU A 66 11.84 4.65 12.78
CA LEU A 66 10.46 4.59 13.27
C LEU A 66 10.46 3.99 14.67
N VAL A 67 9.92 4.72 15.65
CA VAL A 67 9.90 4.32 17.06
C VAL A 67 8.49 3.93 17.50
N SER A 68 7.49 4.76 17.17
CA SER A 68 6.10 4.49 17.53
C SER A 68 5.13 5.12 16.54
N ILE A 69 3.96 4.51 16.38
CA ILE A 69 2.86 5.04 15.56
C ILE A 69 1.58 4.96 16.38
N ASN A 70 0.86 6.07 16.50
CA ASN A 70 -0.35 6.19 17.34
C ASN A 70 -0.14 5.64 18.76
N ASP A 71 0.96 6.08 19.38
CA ASP A 71 1.39 5.69 20.74
C ASP A 71 1.70 4.18 20.94
N LYS A 72 1.64 3.37 19.88
CA LYS A 72 2.12 1.98 19.88
C LYS A 72 3.59 1.93 19.43
N ASN A 73 4.46 1.40 20.28
CA ASN A 73 5.87 1.22 19.96
C ASN A 73 6.08 0.04 19.00
N TYR A 74 7.00 0.21 18.06
CA TYR A 74 7.36 -0.82 17.11
C TYR A 74 8.86 -1.10 17.12
N SER A 75 9.21 -2.35 16.87
CA SER A 75 10.57 -2.87 16.73
C SER A 75 10.56 -4.05 15.77
N LEU A 76 11.71 -4.66 15.55
CA LEU A 76 11.82 -5.91 14.78
C LEU A 76 10.83 -7.00 15.25
N GLU A 77 10.54 -7.05 16.56
CA GLU A 77 9.72 -8.11 17.15
C GLU A 77 8.24 -8.04 16.73
N ASN A 78 7.76 -6.86 16.35
CA ASN A 78 6.36 -6.61 15.98
C ASN A 78 6.22 -5.84 14.65
N ILE A 79 7.23 -5.90 13.78
CA ILE A 79 7.22 -5.21 12.48
C ILE A 79 6.06 -5.69 11.59
N TYR A 80 5.71 -6.97 11.65
CA TYR A 80 4.55 -7.51 10.93
C TYR A 80 3.22 -6.97 11.45
N ASP A 81 3.11 -6.72 12.76
CA ASP A 81 1.94 -6.05 13.34
C ASP A 81 1.86 -4.60 12.83
N MET A 82 2.99 -3.90 12.68
CA MET A 82 3.02 -2.55 12.13
C MET A 82 2.45 -2.50 10.71
N ILE A 83 2.86 -3.45 9.88
CA ILE A 83 2.37 -3.59 8.51
C ILE A 83 0.87 -3.91 8.54
N SER A 84 0.45 -4.89 9.33
CA SER A 84 -0.96 -5.31 9.43
C SER A 84 -1.89 -4.24 10.03
N ASP A 85 -1.38 -3.44 10.97
CA ASP A 85 -2.12 -2.31 11.53
C ASP A 85 -2.28 -1.18 10.50
N SER A 86 -1.29 -0.97 9.63
CA SER A 86 -1.37 0.04 8.58
C SER A 86 -2.42 -0.22 7.52
N GLU A 87 -2.75 -1.49 7.28
CA GLU A 87 -3.82 -1.89 6.36
C GLU A 87 -5.22 -1.50 6.86
N LYS A 88 -5.34 -1.22 8.17
CA LYS A 88 -6.61 -0.79 8.78
C LYS A 88 -6.79 0.72 8.68
N TRP A 89 -5.74 1.48 8.34
CA TRP A 89 -5.80 2.93 8.26
C TRP A 89 -6.60 3.37 7.03
N LYS A 90 -7.32 4.47 7.18
CA LYS A 90 -8.11 5.08 6.11
C LYS A 90 -7.49 6.39 5.68
N GLU A 91 -7.77 6.77 4.44
CA GLU A 91 -7.43 8.08 3.92
C GLU A 91 -7.93 9.17 4.87
N ASN A 92 -7.07 10.13 5.20
CA ASN A 92 -7.31 11.24 6.12
C ASN A 92 -7.41 10.89 7.62
N ASP A 93 -7.18 9.65 8.04
CA ASP A 93 -7.09 9.33 9.47
C ASP A 93 -6.00 10.16 10.14
N SER A 94 -6.26 10.61 11.37
CA SER A 94 -5.23 11.30 12.15
C SER A 94 -4.15 10.31 12.57
N ILE A 95 -2.88 10.69 12.38
CA ILE A 95 -1.76 9.83 12.73
C ILE A 95 -0.65 10.61 13.44
N SER A 96 -0.01 9.95 14.40
CA SER A 96 1.15 10.45 15.14
C SER A 96 2.30 9.45 15.03
N VAL A 97 3.40 9.86 14.41
CA VAL A 97 4.59 9.04 14.20
C VAL A 97 5.74 9.61 15.02
N LYS A 98 6.25 8.83 15.96
CA LYS A 98 7.51 9.15 16.66
C LYS A 98 8.67 8.57 15.87
N ILE A 99 9.62 9.42 15.53
CA ILE A 99 10.83 9.02 14.83
C ILE A 99 12.08 9.50 15.56
N LYS A 100 13.22 8.92 15.20
CA LYS A 100 14.55 9.44 15.53
C LYS A 100 15.28 9.76 14.22
N ARG A 101 15.63 11.04 14.05
CA ARG A 101 16.36 11.57 12.88
C ARG A 101 17.67 12.16 13.38
N GLU A 102 18.79 11.69 12.83
CA GLU A 102 20.13 12.15 13.24
C GLU A 102 20.34 12.08 14.77
N GLY A 103 19.82 11.02 15.40
CA GLY A 103 19.93 10.81 16.84
C GLY A 103 18.93 11.58 17.71
N LYS A 104 18.12 12.48 17.15
CA LYS A 104 17.12 13.26 17.90
C LYS A 104 15.72 12.71 17.70
N GLU A 105 15.01 12.51 18.81
CA GLU A 105 13.59 12.14 18.78
C GLU A 105 12.71 13.32 18.39
N GLN A 106 11.68 13.04 17.59
CA GLN A 106 10.64 14.00 17.26
C GLN A 106 9.31 13.26 17.01
N ILE A 107 8.21 13.98 17.24
CA ILE A 107 6.85 13.48 16.98
C ILE A 107 6.29 14.26 15.81
N ILE A 108 5.93 13.54 14.75
CA ILE A 108 5.30 14.08 13.55
C ILE A 108 3.82 13.72 13.62
N LYS A 109 2.96 14.75 13.57
CA LYS A 109 1.51 14.57 13.52
C LYS A 109 0.99 15.03 12.18
N GLY A 110 0.02 14.31 11.64
CA GLY A 110 -0.59 14.64 10.37
C GLY A 110 -1.77 13.75 10.06
N LYS A 111 -2.03 13.59 8.77
CA LYS A 111 -3.07 12.71 8.26
C LYS A 111 -2.47 11.62 7.39
N VAL A 112 -3.07 10.44 7.44
CA VAL A 112 -2.73 9.34 6.54
C VAL A 112 -3.09 9.73 5.12
N LYS A 113 -2.12 9.57 4.21
CA LYS A 113 -2.33 9.62 2.77
C LYS A 113 -1.88 8.28 2.20
N LEU A 114 -2.83 7.48 1.74
CA LEU A 114 -2.57 6.13 1.26
C LEU A 114 -1.93 6.19 -0.13
N PRO A 115 -0.93 5.34 -0.41
CA PRO A 115 -0.51 5.13 -1.79
C PRO A 115 -1.64 4.46 -2.57
N TYR A 116 -1.83 4.84 -3.82
CA TYR A 116 -2.77 4.18 -4.71
C TYR A 116 -2.01 3.55 -5.87
N GLU A 117 -2.32 2.29 -6.14
CA GLU A 117 -1.82 1.59 -7.32
C GLU A 117 -2.97 1.36 -8.29
N GLU A 118 -2.68 1.51 -9.57
CA GLU A 118 -3.60 1.13 -10.63
C GLU A 118 -3.46 -0.37 -10.86
N LYS A 119 -4.56 -1.10 -10.66
CA LYS A 119 -4.62 -2.52 -10.91
C LYS A 119 -5.53 -2.79 -12.09
N ASP A 120 -5.01 -3.52 -13.07
CA ASP A 120 -5.81 -4.04 -14.18
C ASP A 120 -6.87 -5.00 -13.63
N SER A 121 -8.11 -4.74 -14.02
CA SER A 121 -9.29 -5.50 -13.64
C SER A 121 -10.18 -5.74 -14.86
N PHE A 122 -11.09 -6.69 -14.71
CA PHE A 122 -12.10 -7.04 -15.69
C PHE A 122 -13.47 -6.81 -15.08
N ILE A 123 -14.22 -5.87 -15.66
CA ILE A 123 -15.56 -5.55 -15.17
C ILE A 123 -16.59 -5.89 -16.24
N ALA A 124 -17.75 -6.38 -15.79
CA ALA A 124 -18.89 -6.58 -16.65
C ALA A 124 -19.54 -5.21 -16.91
N THR A 125 -19.34 -4.67 -18.11
CA THR A 125 -19.87 -3.36 -18.51
C THR A 125 -21.16 -3.47 -19.31
N ASP A 126 -21.43 -4.63 -19.91
CA ASP A 126 -22.62 -4.87 -20.72
C ASP A 126 -23.63 -5.76 -19.97
N ALA A 127 -24.58 -5.11 -19.30
CA ALA A 127 -25.64 -5.78 -18.54
C ALA A 127 -26.53 -6.66 -19.44
N THR A 128 -26.62 -6.38 -20.74
CA THR A 128 -27.45 -7.17 -21.68
C THR A 128 -26.87 -8.57 -21.93
N LYS A 129 -25.58 -8.76 -21.65
CA LYS A 129 -24.85 -10.03 -21.85
C LYS A 129 -24.72 -10.87 -20.58
N THR A 130 -25.47 -10.52 -19.51
CA THR A 130 -25.38 -11.20 -18.22
C THR A 130 -25.60 -12.71 -18.32
N ALA A 131 -26.61 -13.17 -19.06
CA ALA A 131 -26.87 -14.61 -19.24
C ALA A 131 -25.72 -15.36 -19.91
N LEU A 132 -25.13 -14.77 -20.96
CA LEU A 132 -24.00 -15.35 -21.68
C LEU A 132 -22.72 -15.36 -20.82
N LYS A 133 -22.47 -14.29 -20.09
CA LYS A 133 -21.38 -14.17 -19.13
C LYS A 133 -21.49 -15.24 -18.03
N GLU A 134 -22.67 -15.42 -17.46
CA GLU A 134 -22.90 -16.42 -16.41
C GLU A 134 -22.70 -17.85 -16.90
N ALA A 135 -23.18 -18.17 -18.10
CA ALA A 135 -22.99 -19.50 -18.71
C ALA A 135 -21.50 -19.83 -18.98
N TRP A 136 -20.66 -18.81 -19.17
CA TRP A 136 -19.23 -18.97 -19.44
C TRP A 136 -18.34 -18.92 -18.21
N LEU A 137 -18.71 -18.15 -17.18
CA LEU A 137 -17.82 -17.81 -16.06
C LEU A 137 -18.28 -18.37 -14.70
N LYS A 138 -19.50 -18.93 -14.58
CA LYS A 138 -19.88 -19.76 -13.42
C LYS A 138 -19.36 -21.18 -13.66
N GLY A 139 -18.07 -21.39 -13.35
CA GLY A 139 -17.55 -22.74 -13.11
C GLY A 139 -18.08 -23.32 -11.82
#